data_AF-A0A7Y2XQ55-F1
#
_entry.id   AF-A0A7Y2XQ55-F1
#
_cell.length_a   1.000
_cell.length_b   1.000
_cell.length_c   1.000
_cell.angle_alpha   90.00
_cell.angle_beta   90.00
_cell.angle_gamma   90.00
#
_symmetry.space_group_name_H-M   'P 1'
#
loop_
_entity.id
_entity.type
_entity.pdbx_description
1 polymer ?
#
loop_
_entity_poly.entity_id
_entity_poly.type
_entity_poly.pdbx_seq_one_letter_code
_entity_poly.pdbx_strand_id
1 'polypeptide(L)'
;MSQLEDINTLPTEAVELLEAVGYLNSHDLQQADAEELSAELTKANDVFSIMLDTPSAEVVEEWKNIVAAHNPSHPPKETSKQDAVSVDGEGEESDPVAPEDGEVNEQDEEEDEENDAHAIDLDPALVNFEEDPEVQEMLQISPEAVQLDPSLIRRHKLAVADIPEGILLTQCQGEVEINVMTTARLAKAQRRESELKRTGLMVSRIRDFDAANSGEHHVKPLEKGKPREAVAASDDLNVGVNPDSRRFVRGVLHPDPMSVRISAFFSVLVELMLVGNLIGIPWLLIHEHLSGNSMFWWVIGLSSGLLLSALCYAFWGISARCRVCGQRQFAPKKCLKNKKAHHIPVIGYIFPTALHAMFFKWFYCTYCGTAVRLKK
;
A
#
# COMPACT_ATOMS: atom_id res chain seq x y z
N MET A 1 7.86 15.36 7.45
CA MET A 1 9.24 15.22 7.99
C MET A 1 9.18 15.68 9.42
N SER A 2 9.95 15.07 10.32
CA SER A 2 9.92 15.38 11.74
C SER A 2 10.56 16.74 11.99
N GLN A 3 9.91 17.61 12.77
CA GLN A 3 10.47 18.92 13.11
C GLN A 3 11.68 18.81 14.06
N LEU A 4 11.99 17.59 14.52
CA LEU A 4 13.12 17.29 15.39
C LEU A 4 14.41 17.04 14.59
N GLU A 5 14.33 16.71 13.30
CA GLU A 5 15.51 16.53 12.41
C GLU A 5 16.26 17.85 12.18
N ASP A 6 15.55 18.98 12.25
CA ASP A 6 16.13 20.32 12.04
C ASP A 6 17.00 20.77 13.23
N ILE A 7 16.91 20.08 14.38
CA ILE A 7 17.67 20.39 15.59
C ILE A 7 18.99 19.62 15.54
N ASN A 8 19.99 20.20 14.86
CA ASN A 8 21.34 19.65 14.64
C ASN A 8 22.14 19.25 15.90
N THR A 9 21.58 19.43 17.09
CA THR A 9 22.22 19.16 18.39
C THR A 9 21.72 17.88 19.07
N LEU A 10 20.66 17.25 18.58
CA LEU A 10 20.21 15.95 19.08
C LEU A 10 20.94 14.80 18.36
N PRO A 11 21.34 13.72 19.06
CA PRO A 11 21.86 12.52 18.41
C PRO A 11 20.83 11.94 17.45
N THR A 12 21.26 11.49 16.26
CA THR A 12 20.35 10.91 15.25
C THR A 12 19.58 9.71 15.80
N GLU A 13 20.22 8.88 16.63
CA GLU A 13 19.57 7.74 17.30
C GLU A 13 18.48 8.19 18.30
N ALA A 14 18.63 9.38 18.91
CA ALA A 14 17.64 9.93 19.82
C ALA A 14 16.41 10.45 19.06
N VAL A 15 16.61 11.07 17.90
CA VAL A 15 15.50 11.50 17.02
C VAL A 15 14.70 10.30 16.53
N GLU A 16 15.39 9.25 16.05
CA GLU A 16 14.74 8.01 15.60
C GLU A 16 13.94 7.32 16.73
N LEU A 17 14.47 7.33 17.95
CA LEU A 17 13.78 6.75 19.11
C LEU A 17 12.57 7.57 19.55
N LEU A 18 12.66 8.90 19.52
CA LEU A 18 11.54 9.82 19.82
C LEU A 18 10.41 9.67 18.79
N GLU A 19 10.76 9.55 17.50
CA GLU A 19 9.80 9.27 16.43
C GLU A 19 9.11 7.92 16.60
N ALA A 20 9.85 6.89 17.04
CA ALA A 20 9.29 5.57 17.29
C ALA A 20 8.27 5.56 18.44
N VAL A 21 8.40 6.46 19.41
CA VAL A 21 7.42 6.66 20.50
C VAL A 21 6.29 7.62 20.09
N GLY A 22 6.45 8.37 19.01
CA GLY A 22 5.43 9.25 18.43
C GLY A 22 5.62 10.74 18.74
N TYR A 23 6.77 11.13 19.28
CA TYR A 23 7.13 12.53 19.48
C TYR A 23 7.77 13.06 18.19
N LEU A 24 6.99 13.81 17.40
CA LEU A 24 7.40 14.35 16.09
C LEU A 24 7.67 15.86 16.11
N ASN A 25 7.21 16.56 17.16
CA ASN A 25 7.27 18.00 17.27
C ASN A 25 7.97 18.45 18.56
N SER A 26 8.66 19.60 18.48
CA SER A 26 9.34 20.22 19.62
C SER A 26 8.39 20.57 20.77
N HIS A 27 7.17 20.99 20.45
CA HIS A 27 6.12 21.33 21.42
C HIS A 27 5.67 20.11 22.24
N ASP A 28 5.45 18.96 21.59
CA ASP A 28 4.97 17.75 22.24
C ASP A 28 6.04 17.17 23.17
N LEU A 29 7.32 17.30 22.79
CA LEU A 29 8.45 16.91 23.62
C LEU A 29 8.60 17.80 24.87
N GLN A 30 8.34 19.10 24.75
CA GLN A 30 8.44 20.04 25.88
C GLN A 30 7.34 19.83 26.92
N GLN A 31 6.14 19.42 26.49
CA GLN A 31 5.01 19.15 27.39
C GLN A 31 5.07 17.79 28.06
N ALA A 32 5.91 16.88 27.56
CA ALA A 32 6.07 15.54 28.11
C ALA A 32 6.72 15.56 29.50
N ASP A 33 6.16 14.75 30.41
CA ASP A 33 6.81 14.44 31.68
C ASP A 33 8.06 13.59 31.44
N ALA A 34 9.21 13.99 31.99
CA ALA A 34 10.48 13.33 31.68
C ALA A 34 10.60 11.93 32.30
N GLU A 35 9.95 11.67 33.43
CA GLU A 35 9.93 10.34 34.04
C GLU A 35 9.08 9.38 33.20
N GLU A 36 7.87 9.80 32.81
CA GLU A 36 6.99 9.03 31.94
C GLU A 36 7.64 8.77 30.57
N LEU A 37 8.20 9.81 29.94
CA LEU A 37 8.84 9.71 28.64
C LEU A 37 10.07 8.79 28.67
N SER A 38 10.91 8.86 29.71
CA SER A 38 12.07 7.96 29.83
C SER A 38 11.65 6.49 29.95
N ALA A 39 10.52 6.21 30.63
CA ALA A 39 9.97 4.86 30.73
C ALA A 39 9.40 4.35 29.39
N GLU A 40 8.78 5.22 28.60
CA GLU A 40 8.32 4.90 27.24
C GLU A 40 9.48 4.66 26.27
N LEU A 41 10.50 5.52 26.32
CA LEU A 41 11.71 5.38 25.51
C LEU A 41 12.47 4.10 25.87
N THR A 42 12.50 3.72 27.15
CA THR A 42 13.08 2.44 27.59
C THR A 42 12.35 1.26 26.96
N LYS A 43 11.01 1.25 27.01
CA LYS A 43 10.20 0.19 26.40
C LYS A 43 10.36 0.14 24.89
N ALA A 44 10.44 1.29 24.22
CA ALA A 44 10.64 1.36 22.78
C ALA A 44 12.05 0.89 22.39
N ASN A 45 13.08 1.27 23.16
CA ASN A 45 14.45 0.87 22.88
C ASN A 45 14.66 -0.64 23.11
N ASP A 46 13.96 -1.26 24.07
CA ASP A 46 13.95 -2.71 24.25
C ASP A 46 13.41 -3.45 23.01
N VAL A 47 12.45 -2.85 22.30
CA VAL A 47 11.80 -3.46 21.12
C VAL A 47 12.61 -3.19 19.85
N PHE A 48 13.13 -1.97 19.68
CA PHE A 48 13.73 -1.51 18.44
C PHE A 48 15.27 -1.51 18.45
N SER A 49 15.90 -1.57 19.62
CA SER A 49 17.35 -1.56 19.81
C SER A 49 18.04 -0.44 19.01
N ILE A 50 17.49 0.77 19.12
CA ILE A 50 17.91 1.95 18.34
C ILE A 50 19.14 2.58 18.98
N MET A 51 19.14 2.73 20.32
CA MET A 51 20.25 3.26 21.09
C MET A 51 20.93 2.17 21.91
N LEU A 52 22.26 2.27 22.06
CA LEU A 52 23.07 1.37 22.89
C LEU A 52 22.73 1.48 24.38
N ASP A 53 22.52 2.71 24.86
CA ASP A 53 22.15 3.01 26.25
C ASP A 53 20.78 3.69 26.28
N THR A 54 19.88 3.22 27.14
CA THR A 54 18.54 3.81 27.31
C THR A 54 18.66 5.19 27.96
N PRO A 55 18.03 6.24 27.41
CA PRO A 55 18.12 7.57 27.98
C PRO A 55 17.45 7.62 29.36
N SER A 56 18.17 8.11 30.37
CA SER A 56 17.61 8.36 31.70
C SER A 56 16.77 9.64 31.71
N ALA A 57 15.93 9.84 32.74
CA ALA A 57 15.13 11.05 32.89
C ALA A 57 15.97 12.35 32.85
N GLU A 58 17.21 12.31 33.34
CA GLU A 58 18.14 13.44 33.29
C GLU A 58 18.56 13.79 31.84
N VAL A 59 18.79 12.77 31.01
CA VAL A 59 19.14 12.94 29.59
C VAL A 59 17.94 13.46 28.78
N VAL A 60 16.73 13.00 29.12
CA VAL A 60 15.48 13.49 28.50
C VAL A 60 15.23 14.96 28.84
N GLU A 61 15.51 15.38 30.07
CA GLU A 61 15.45 16.81 30.45
C GLU A 61 16.52 17.64 29.73
N GLU A 62 17.72 17.11 29.51
CA GLU A 62 18.74 17.77 28.68
C GLU A 62 18.24 17.98 27.25
N TRP A 63 17.59 16.97 26.65
CA TRP A 63 16.99 17.08 25.32
C TRP A 63 15.88 18.14 25.29
N LYS A 64 15.00 18.16 26.29
CA LYS A 64 13.96 19.21 26.42
C LYS A 64 14.56 20.61 26.49
N ASN A 65 15.64 20.78 27.25
CA ASN A 65 16.34 22.06 27.36
C ASN A 65 17.02 22.49 26.06
N ILE A 66 17.62 21.55 25.33
CA ILE A 66 18.21 21.80 24.00
C ILE A 66 17.14 22.27 23.01
N VAL A 67 15.98 21.59 23.01
CA VAL A 67 14.86 21.93 22.13
C VAL A 67 14.21 23.26 22.53
N ALA A 68 14.11 23.56 23.83
CA ALA A 68 13.63 24.86 24.33
C ALA A 68 14.58 26.01 23.97
N ALA A 69 15.90 25.79 24.01
CA ALA A 69 16.89 26.80 23.63
C ALA A 69 16.87 27.10 22.12
N HIS A 70 16.42 26.16 21.29
CA HIS A 70 16.33 26.33 19.83
C HIS A 70 15.04 27.03 19.39
N ASN A 71 14.03 27.16 20.26
CA ASN A 71 12.72 27.74 19.93
C ASN A 71 12.37 28.87 20.92
N PRO A 72 12.88 30.11 20.72
CA PRO A 72 12.80 31.19 21.71
C PRO A 72 11.45 31.93 21.76
N SER A 73 10.36 31.31 21.35
CA SER A 73 9.01 31.88 21.36
C SER A 73 8.17 31.34 22.53
N HIS A 74 8.63 31.61 23.77
CA HIS A 74 7.83 32.14 24.90
C HIS A 74 8.49 31.86 26.26
N PRO A 75 8.66 32.86 27.15
CA PRO A 75 8.99 32.62 28.56
C PRO A 75 7.73 32.21 29.35
N PRO A 76 7.88 31.48 30.48
CA PRO A 76 6.75 31.05 31.29
C PRO A 76 6.18 32.25 32.05
N LYS A 77 4.85 32.43 32.04
CA LYS A 77 4.18 33.33 32.98
C LYS A 77 3.16 32.59 33.83
N GLU A 78 3.50 32.59 35.10
CA GLU A 78 2.72 32.20 36.26
C GLU A 78 1.32 32.85 36.31
N THR A 79 0.45 32.15 37.03
CA THR A 79 -0.90 32.49 37.43
C THR A 79 -1.02 33.84 38.16
N SER A 80 -2.00 34.69 37.79
CA SER A 80 -2.87 35.47 38.70
C SER A 80 -3.68 36.58 38.00
N LYS A 81 -5.02 36.43 38.04
CA LYS A 81 -6.11 37.43 38.29
C LYS A 81 -6.01 38.92 37.87
N GLN A 82 -7.14 39.36 37.29
CA GLN A 82 -7.93 40.61 37.49
C GLN A 82 -7.83 41.81 36.50
N ASP A 83 -8.99 42.06 35.87
CA ASP A 83 -9.78 43.31 35.72
C ASP A 83 -9.32 44.51 34.83
N ALA A 84 -10.18 44.81 33.84
CA ALA A 84 -10.85 46.10 33.51
C ALA A 84 -10.21 47.21 32.61
N VAL A 85 -10.88 47.46 31.46
CA VAL A 85 -11.55 48.74 31.02
C VAL A 85 -10.76 49.89 30.30
N SER A 86 -11.15 50.14 29.01
CA SER A 86 -11.38 51.43 28.25
C SER A 86 -10.22 52.45 28.03
N VAL A 87 -10.12 53.39 27.07
CA VAL A 87 -10.99 54.00 26.03
C VAL A 87 -10.15 54.98 25.13
N ASP A 88 -10.59 55.18 23.87
CA ASP A 88 -10.55 56.31 22.88
C ASP A 88 -9.35 57.26 22.57
N GLY A 89 -9.19 57.59 21.26
CA GLY A 89 -9.29 58.98 20.75
C GLY A 89 -8.22 59.59 19.79
N GLU A 90 -8.57 59.74 18.50
CA GLU A 90 -8.44 60.89 17.52
C GLU A 90 -7.09 61.68 17.34
N GLY A 91 -6.63 62.22 16.19
CA GLY A 91 -7.08 62.39 14.79
C GLY A 91 -6.09 63.27 13.94
N GLU A 92 -6.30 63.34 12.60
CA GLU A 92 -5.95 64.40 11.57
C GLU A 92 -4.47 64.73 11.20
N GLU A 93 -4.03 65.12 9.99
CA GLU A 93 -4.52 65.23 8.59
C GLU A 93 -3.32 65.70 7.67
N SER A 94 -3.40 65.44 6.35
CA SER A 94 -2.81 66.16 5.18
C SER A 94 -1.67 65.54 4.31
N ASP A 95 -2.06 65.21 3.08
CA ASP A 95 -1.32 65.00 1.80
C ASP A 95 -1.35 66.32 0.96
N PRO A 96 -0.68 66.51 -0.23
CA PRO A 96 -0.35 65.52 -1.28
C PRO A 96 0.94 65.74 -2.13
N VAL A 97 1.30 64.75 -2.97
CA VAL A 97 1.62 64.83 -4.43
C VAL A 97 2.33 63.54 -4.91
N ALA A 98 1.76 62.88 -5.92
CA ALA A 98 2.24 61.69 -6.64
C ALA A 98 2.66 62.07 -8.09
N PRO A 99 3.07 61.16 -9.01
CA PRO A 99 3.31 59.71 -8.89
C PRO A 99 4.63 59.23 -9.54
N GLU A 100 5.07 58.01 -9.21
CA GLU A 100 5.60 57.02 -10.17
C GLU A 100 5.77 55.66 -9.45
N ASP A 101 5.19 54.64 -10.09
CA ASP A 101 5.52 53.20 -10.06
C ASP A 101 5.10 52.35 -8.84
N GLY A 102 4.04 51.54 -9.04
CA GLY A 102 3.34 50.79 -8.00
C GLY A 102 3.93 49.41 -7.66
N GLU A 103 3.97 49.14 -6.36
CA GLU A 103 3.88 47.80 -5.75
C GLU A 103 2.40 47.48 -5.45
N VAL A 104 2.00 46.21 -5.54
CA VAL A 104 1.10 45.63 -4.52
C VAL A 104 1.57 44.21 -4.20
N ASN A 105 1.63 44.01 -2.88
CA ASN A 105 2.00 42.84 -2.09
C ASN A 105 0.69 42.11 -1.70
N GLU A 106 0.59 40.80 -1.88
CA GLU A 106 -0.51 39.96 -1.34
C GLU A 106 0.09 38.58 -1.06
N GLN A 107 0.26 38.26 0.23
CA GLN A 107 -0.57 37.31 0.97
C GLN A 107 -0.23 35.85 0.65
N ASP A 108 0.45 35.23 1.62
CA ASP A 108 0.58 33.79 1.78
C ASP A 108 -0.81 33.16 1.91
N GLU A 109 -1.22 32.42 0.88
CA GLU A 109 -2.24 31.39 0.99
C GLU A 109 -1.62 30.06 0.53
N GLU A 110 -1.62 29.09 1.46
CA GLU A 110 -1.33 27.70 1.22
C GLU A 110 -2.42 27.12 0.30
N GLU A 111 -2.09 26.83 -0.96
CA GLU A 111 -2.94 26.03 -1.83
C GLU A 111 -2.44 24.58 -1.87
N ASP A 112 -3.31 23.69 -1.38
CA ASP A 112 -3.28 22.25 -1.58
C ASP A 112 -3.16 21.91 -3.07
N GLU A 113 -2.15 21.11 -3.46
CA GLU A 113 -2.04 20.57 -4.81
C GLU A 113 -3.22 19.61 -5.10
N GLU A 114 -4.27 20.16 -5.73
CA GLU A 114 -5.36 19.44 -6.36
C GLU A 114 -4.85 18.61 -7.55
N ASN A 115 -4.82 17.28 -7.32
CA ASN A 115 -5.28 16.22 -8.22
C ASN A 115 -5.50 16.61 -9.71
N ASP A 116 -4.45 16.46 -10.51
CA ASP A 116 -4.43 16.57 -11.97
C ASP A 116 -5.32 15.47 -12.62
N ALA A 117 -6.63 15.69 -12.61
CA ALA A 117 -7.59 14.89 -13.35
C ALA A 117 -7.71 15.45 -14.76
N HIS A 118 -7.17 14.71 -15.73
CA HIS A 118 -7.36 14.97 -17.16
C HIS A 118 -8.84 15.28 -17.48
N ALA A 119 -9.13 16.53 -17.85
CA ALA A 119 -10.39 16.91 -18.44
C ALA A 119 -10.58 16.14 -19.76
N ILE A 120 -11.53 15.23 -19.78
CA ILE A 120 -11.99 14.58 -21.00
C ILE A 120 -12.91 15.59 -21.69
N ASP A 121 -12.48 16.13 -22.83
CA ASP A 121 -13.35 16.91 -23.71
C ASP A 121 -14.51 16.00 -24.17
N LEU A 122 -15.70 16.27 -23.65
CA LEU A 122 -16.93 15.60 -24.06
C LEU A 122 -17.37 16.17 -25.40
N ASP A 123 -17.52 15.31 -26.40
CA ASP A 123 -18.05 15.66 -27.72
C ASP A 123 -19.48 16.25 -27.55
N PRO A 124 -19.73 17.51 -27.99
CA PRO A 124 -21.03 18.15 -27.88
C PRO A 124 -22.13 17.48 -28.73
N ALA A 125 -21.80 16.43 -29.51
CA ALA A 125 -22.76 15.61 -30.24
C ALA A 125 -23.38 14.45 -29.41
N LEU A 126 -22.99 14.25 -28.15
CA LEU A 126 -23.57 13.19 -27.32
C LEU A 126 -25.00 13.54 -26.90
N VAL A 127 -25.98 12.94 -27.59
CA VAL A 127 -27.40 13.06 -27.26
C VAL A 127 -27.68 12.32 -25.95
N ASN A 128 -28.14 13.04 -24.93
CA ASN A 128 -28.55 12.46 -23.65
C ASN A 128 -29.95 11.84 -23.77
N PHE A 129 -30.02 10.53 -23.98
CA PHE A 129 -31.28 9.79 -24.07
C PHE A 129 -31.97 9.52 -22.72
N GLU A 130 -31.38 9.91 -21.58
CA GLU A 130 -31.99 9.74 -20.25
C GLU A 130 -33.18 10.69 -20.01
N GLU A 131 -33.25 11.78 -20.78
CA GLU A 131 -34.36 12.74 -20.78
C GLU A 131 -35.39 12.45 -21.87
N ASP A 132 -35.18 11.40 -22.69
CA ASP A 132 -36.13 11.01 -23.72
C ASP A 132 -37.41 10.45 -23.05
N PRO A 133 -38.59 11.02 -23.36
CA PRO A 133 -39.85 10.58 -22.78
C PRO A 133 -40.15 9.10 -23.04
N GLU A 134 -39.70 8.54 -24.16
CA GLU A 134 -39.91 7.13 -24.52
C GLU A 134 -39.06 6.20 -23.65
N VAL A 135 -37.83 6.61 -23.32
CA VAL A 135 -36.93 5.87 -22.42
C VAL A 135 -37.42 5.93 -20.97
N GLN A 136 -37.93 7.08 -20.53
CA GLN A 136 -38.53 7.21 -19.19
C GLN A 136 -39.78 6.36 -19.03
N GLU A 137 -40.65 6.30 -20.05
CA GLU A 137 -41.84 5.43 -20.03
C GLU A 137 -41.44 3.95 -19.95
N MET A 138 -40.40 3.54 -20.67
CA MET A 138 -39.86 2.18 -20.61
C MET A 138 -39.29 1.83 -19.22
N LEU A 139 -38.55 2.75 -18.60
CA LEU A 139 -37.98 2.56 -17.26
C LEU A 139 -39.05 2.45 -16.18
N GLN A 140 -40.17 3.18 -16.31
CA GLN A 140 -41.29 3.10 -15.36
C GLN A 140 -42.01 1.74 -15.38
N ILE A 141 -41.97 1.02 -16.51
CA ILE A 141 -42.60 -0.29 -16.67
C ILE A 141 -41.61 -1.43 -16.37
N SER A 142 -40.31 -1.12 -16.28
CA SER A 142 -39.26 -2.11 -16.06
C SER A 142 -39.28 -2.70 -14.64
N PRO A 143 -39.24 -4.04 -14.48
CA PRO A 143 -39.25 -4.66 -13.17
C PRO A 143 -37.97 -4.33 -12.38
N GLU A 144 -38.13 -3.68 -11.24
CA GLU A 144 -37.03 -3.32 -10.35
C GLU A 144 -36.51 -4.56 -9.58
N ALA A 145 -35.20 -4.81 -9.64
CA ALA A 145 -34.56 -5.87 -8.88
C ALA A 145 -34.38 -5.46 -7.42
N VAL A 146 -35.34 -5.82 -6.57
CA VAL A 146 -35.28 -5.56 -5.13
C VAL A 146 -34.40 -6.61 -4.44
N GLN A 147 -33.42 -6.15 -3.65
CA GLN A 147 -32.60 -7.04 -2.83
C GLN A 147 -33.45 -7.71 -1.74
N LEU A 148 -33.48 -9.04 -1.71
CA LEU A 148 -34.17 -9.79 -0.65
C LEU A 148 -33.34 -9.82 0.65
N ASP A 149 -33.99 -9.48 1.77
CA ASP A 149 -33.37 -9.57 3.09
C ASP A 149 -33.01 -11.03 3.45
N PRO A 150 -31.78 -11.31 3.94
CA PRO A 150 -31.34 -12.66 4.29
C PRO A 150 -32.23 -13.40 5.31
N SER A 151 -32.94 -12.65 6.16
CA SER A 151 -33.86 -13.21 7.15
C SER A 151 -35.14 -13.77 6.52
N LEU A 152 -35.60 -13.19 5.40
CA LEU A 152 -36.74 -13.69 4.62
C LEU A 152 -36.40 -14.99 3.88
N ILE A 153 -35.19 -15.08 3.32
CA ILE A 153 -34.67 -16.28 2.65
C ILE A 153 -34.65 -17.46 3.62
N ARG A 154 -34.15 -17.24 4.84
CA ARG A 154 -34.07 -18.28 5.87
C ARG A 154 -35.44 -18.69 6.40
N ARG A 155 -36.36 -17.73 6.58
CA ARG A 155 -37.71 -18.00 7.10
C ARG A 155 -38.55 -18.81 6.11
N HIS A 156 -38.44 -18.53 4.82
CA HIS A 156 -39.24 -19.17 3.77
C HIS A 156 -38.52 -20.33 3.08
N LYS A 157 -37.30 -20.67 3.51
CA LYS A 157 -36.47 -21.75 2.93
C LYS A 157 -36.35 -21.66 1.40
N LEU A 158 -36.22 -20.45 0.88
CA LEU A 158 -36.07 -20.22 -0.55
C LEU A 158 -34.75 -20.83 -1.02
N ALA A 159 -34.82 -21.80 -1.93
CA ALA A 159 -33.65 -22.31 -2.61
C ALA A 159 -33.21 -21.31 -3.69
N VAL A 160 -31.94 -21.36 -4.09
CA VAL A 160 -31.41 -20.50 -5.16
C VAL A 160 -32.18 -20.71 -6.48
N ALA A 161 -32.71 -21.91 -6.71
CA ALA A 161 -33.55 -22.24 -7.86
C ALA A 161 -34.96 -21.59 -7.83
N ASP A 162 -35.40 -21.12 -6.66
CA ASP A 162 -36.71 -20.47 -6.50
C ASP A 162 -36.65 -18.96 -6.77
N ILE A 163 -35.45 -18.41 -6.98
CA ILE A 163 -35.23 -17.00 -7.30
C ILE A 163 -35.19 -16.88 -8.83
N PRO A 164 -36.09 -16.12 -9.47
CA PRO A 164 -36.07 -15.93 -10.91
C PRO A 164 -34.74 -15.26 -11.32
N GLU A 165 -34.10 -15.81 -12.36
CA GLU A 165 -32.88 -15.25 -12.90
C GLU A 165 -33.15 -13.86 -13.49
N GLY A 166 -32.50 -12.84 -12.92
CA GLY A 166 -32.51 -11.49 -13.49
C GLY A 166 -31.58 -11.45 -14.69
N ILE A 167 -32.10 -11.05 -15.86
CA ILE A 167 -31.27 -10.82 -17.05
C ILE A 167 -30.44 -9.56 -16.79
N LEU A 168 -29.14 -9.73 -16.59
CA LEU A 168 -28.20 -8.62 -16.55
C LEU A 168 -28.04 -8.04 -17.96
N LEU A 169 -28.45 -6.79 -18.16
CA LEU A 169 -28.32 -6.08 -19.44
C LEU A 169 -26.88 -5.98 -19.94
N THR A 170 -25.88 -6.22 -19.08
CA THR A 170 -24.46 -6.33 -19.44
C THR A 170 -24.09 -7.62 -20.19
N GLN A 171 -25.01 -8.59 -20.29
CA GLN A 171 -24.82 -9.84 -21.06
C GLN A 171 -25.53 -9.83 -22.42
N CYS A 172 -26.22 -8.74 -22.79
CA CYS A 172 -26.76 -8.57 -24.13
C CYS A 172 -25.61 -8.26 -25.10
N GLN A 173 -25.37 -9.14 -26.09
CA GLN A 173 -24.41 -8.87 -27.16
C GLN A 173 -24.97 -7.80 -28.11
N GLY A 174 -24.46 -6.58 -27.94
CA GLY A 174 -24.69 -5.40 -28.78
C GLY A 174 -23.94 -4.24 -28.15
N GLU A 175 -23.43 -3.29 -28.95
CA GLU A 175 -22.68 -2.13 -28.47
C GLU A 175 -23.56 -1.30 -27.52
N VAL A 176 -23.35 -1.49 -26.23
CA VAL A 176 -23.87 -0.64 -25.17
C VAL A 176 -22.65 -0.13 -24.41
N GLU A 177 -22.27 1.12 -24.69
CA GLU A 177 -21.31 1.84 -23.86
C GLU A 177 -21.92 2.03 -22.47
N ILE A 178 -21.41 1.26 -21.51
CA ILE A 178 -21.76 1.43 -20.11
C ILE A 178 -21.04 2.69 -19.62
N ASN A 179 -21.78 3.79 -19.52
CA ASN A 179 -21.28 5.03 -18.95
C ASN A 179 -20.98 4.82 -17.45
N VAL A 180 -19.70 4.74 -17.10
CA VAL A 180 -19.16 4.42 -15.76
C VAL A 180 -19.57 5.47 -14.70
N MET A 181 -20.09 6.63 -15.11
CA MET A 181 -20.53 7.71 -14.22
C MET A 181 -21.69 7.33 -13.28
N THR A 182 -22.60 6.43 -13.68
CA THR A 182 -23.76 6.04 -12.86
C THR A 182 -23.36 5.14 -11.68
N THR A 183 -22.41 4.22 -11.88
CA THR A 183 -21.92 3.34 -10.81
C THR A 183 -21.14 4.08 -9.73
N ALA A 184 -20.37 5.11 -10.11
CA ALA A 184 -19.62 5.93 -9.15
C ALA A 184 -20.56 6.82 -8.31
N ARG A 185 -21.62 7.38 -8.90
CA ARG A 185 -22.61 8.21 -8.19
C ARG A 185 -23.53 7.39 -7.30
N LEU A 186 -23.98 6.21 -7.75
CA LEU A 186 -24.73 5.25 -6.92
C LEU A 186 -23.88 4.74 -5.76
N ALA A 187 -22.59 4.45 -5.96
CA ALA A 187 -21.69 4.05 -4.88
C ALA A 187 -21.47 5.18 -3.85
N LYS A 188 -21.41 6.44 -4.29
CA LYS A 188 -21.28 7.61 -3.40
C LYS A 188 -22.59 7.89 -2.65
N ALA A 189 -23.74 7.75 -3.29
CA ALA A 189 -25.06 7.88 -2.67
C ALA A 189 -25.33 6.75 -1.65
N GLN A 190 -24.98 5.50 -1.99
CA GLN A 190 -25.10 4.34 -1.08
C GLN A 190 -24.10 4.42 0.09
N ARG A 191 -22.88 4.94 -0.13
CA ARG A 191 -21.95 5.24 0.97
C ARG A 191 -22.50 6.33 1.89
N ARG A 192 -23.09 7.39 1.33
CA ARG A 192 -23.70 8.47 2.12
C ARG A 192 -24.94 8.00 2.89
N GLU A 193 -25.76 7.13 2.29
CA GLU A 193 -26.93 6.55 2.97
C GLU A 193 -26.53 5.53 4.06
N SER A 194 -25.46 4.76 3.84
CA SER A 194 -24.90 3.87 4.87
C SER A 194 -24.13 4.61 5.96
N GLU A 195 -23.50 5.74 5.67
CA GLU A 195 -22.96 6.67 6.68
C GLU A 195 -24.06 7.37 7.48
N LEU A 196 -25.15 7.80 6.83
CA LEU A 196 -26.31 8.39 7.49
C LEU A 196 -27.10 7.37 8.33
N LYS A 197 -27.19 6.10 7.89
CA LYS A 197 -27.72 4.99 8.71
C LYS A 197 -26.77 4.52 9.80
N ARG A 198 -25.48 4.82 9.68
CA ARG A 198 -24.48 4.65 10.74
C ARG A 198 -24.55 5.88 11.66
N THR A 199 -25.75 6.09 12.21
CA THR A 199 -26.02 7.07 13.26
C THR A 199 -25.20 6.73 14.50
N GLY A 200 -24.04 7.38 14.64
CA GLY A 200 -23.30 7.47 15.87
C GLY A 200 -22.69 6.15 16.35
N LEU A 201 -21.51 6.26 16.96
CA LEU A 201 -21.09 5.23 17.90
C LEU A 201 -22.15 5.25 19.02
N MET A 202 -22.93 4.17 19.21
CA MET A 202 -23.87 4.10 20.32
C MET A 202 -23.07 4.19 21.61
N VAL A 203 -23.00 5.39 22.19
CA VAL A 203 -22.23 5.67 23.41
C VAL A 203 -22.69 4.76 24.56
N SER A 204 -23.96 4.35 24.57
CA SER A 204 -24.50 3.36 25.52
C SER A 204 -23.97 1.93 25.35
N ARG A 205 -23.30 1.61 24.24
CA ARG A 205 -22.65 0.31 23.97
C ARG A 205 -21.13 0.39 24.14
N ILE A 206 -20.56 1.59 24.22
CA ILE A 206 -19.18 1.79 24.65
C ILE A 206 -19.16 1.57 26.15
N ARG A 207 -18.45 0.55 26.61
CA ARG A 207 -18.19 0.38 28.04
C ARG A 207 -17.01 1.25 28.42
N ASP A 208 -17.12 1.92 29.57
CA ASP A 208 -15.98 2.61 30.16
C ASP A 208 -14.85 1.61 30.43
N PHE A 209 -13.59 2.04 30.30
CA PHE A 209 -12.42 1.18 30.46
C PHE A 209 -12.39 0.46 31.81
N ASP A 210 -12.94 1.07 32.87
CA ASP A 210 -13.08 0.46 34.20
C ASP A 210 -14.13 -0.68 34.24
N ALA A 211 -15.17 -0.60 33.41
CA ALA A 211 -16.17 -1.66 33.26
C ALA A 211 -15.67 -2.81 32.35
N ALA A 212 -14.66 -2.55 31.51
CA ALA A 212 -14.00 -3.58 30.71
C ALA A 212 -12.95 -4.37 31.51
N ASN A 213 -12.29 -3.73 32.48
CA ASN A 213 -11.26 -4.36 33.34
C ASN A 213 -11.82 -5.16 34.52
N SER A 214 -13.09 -4.96 34.89
CA SER A 214 -13.72 -5.61 36.05
C SER A 214 -14.26 -7.02 35.78
N GLY A 215 -14.21 -7.49 34.53
CA GLY A 215 -14.62 -8.84 34.14
C GLY A 215 -13.47 -9.58 33.46
N GLU A 216 -12.96 -10.62 34.11
CA GLU A 216 -11.99 -11.56 33.54
C GLU A 216 -12.68 -12.38 32.42
N HIS A 217 -12.95 -11.75 31.29
CA HIS A 217 -13.61 -12.37 30.15
C HIS A 217 -12.57 -13.16 29.36
N HIS A 218 -12.28 -14.37 29.83
CA HIS A 218 -11.52 -15.35 29.06
C HIS A 218 -12.35 -15.81 27.86
N VAL A 219 -12.21 -15.13 26.73
CA VAL A 219 -12.78 -15.56 25.45
C VAL A 219 -12.05 -16.84 25.04
N LYS A 220 -12.70 -18.00 25.19
CA LYS A 220 -12.16 -19.26 24.69
C LYS A 220 -11.85 -19.11 23.20
N PRO A 221 -10.64 -19.44 22.74
CA PRO A 221 -10.30 -19.42 21.32
C PRO A 221 -11.33 -20.21 20.54
N LEU A 222 -11.84 -19.65 19.44
CA LEU A 222 -12.74 -20.39 18.55
C LEU A 222 -12.07 -21.70 18.15
N GLU A 223 -12.81 -22.80 18.24
CA GLU A 223 -12.34 -24.09 17.74
C GLU A 223 -11.95 -23.94 16.27
N LYS A 224 -10.66 -24.12 15.97
CA LYS A 224 -10.17 -24.10 14.59
C LYS A 224 -10.86 -25.24 13.85
N GLY A 225 -11.83 -24.89 12.99
CA GLY A 225 -12.39 -25.82 12.02
C GLY A 225 -11.29 -26.47 11.18
N LYS A 226 -11.61 -27.59 10.52
CA LYS A 226 -10.65 -28.34 9.69
C LYS A 226 -9.86 -27.37 8.79
N PRO A 227 -8.51 -27.32 8.92
CA PRO A 227 -7.73 -26.35 8.18
C PRO A 227 -7.89 -26.60 6.69
N ARG A 228 -8.22 -25.55 5.93
CA ARG A 228 -8.30 -25.64 4.47
C ARG A 228 -6.94 -26.07 3.94
N GLU A 229 -6.90 -27.07 3.05
CA GLU A 229 -5.66 -27.59 2.42
C GLU A 229 -4.79 -26.50 1.76
N ALA A 230 -5.42 -25.38 1.38
CA ALA A 230 -4.73 -24.22 0.83
C ALA A 230 -3.75 -23.57 1.82
N VAL A 231 -4.02 -23.67 3.13
CA VAL A 231 -3.26 -23.01 4.21
C VAL A 231 -2.47 -24.03 5.05
N ALA A 232 -2.92 -25.29 5.09
CA ALA A 232 -2.23 -26.34 5.82
C ALA A 232 -0.89 -26.72 5.16
N ALA A 233 0.12 -26.96 5.99
CA ALA A 233 1.32 -27.66 5.55
C ALA A 233 0.89 -29.04 5.00
N SER A 234 1.45 -29.43 3.86
CA SER A 234 1.20 -30.75 3.27
C SER A 234 2.00 -31.75 4.06
N ASP A 235 1.33 -32.54 4.89
CA ASP A 235 1.98 -33.55 5.74
C ASP A 235 2.76 -34.55 4.88
N ASP A 236 2.22 -34.96 3.73
CA ASP A 236 2.83 -35.95 2.82
C ASP A 236 4.15 -35.49 2.16
N LEU A 237 4.30 -34.19 1.87
CA LEU A 237 5.47 -33.66 1.15
C LEU A 237 6.68 -33.41 2.06
N ASN A 238 6.44 -33.31 3.37
CA ASN A 238 7.45 -32.94 4.36
C ASN A 238 7.86 -34.11 5.26
N VAL A 239 7.32 -35.32 5.03
CA VAL A 239 7.73 -36.52 5.76
C VAL A 239 9.22 -36.78 5.59
N GLY A 240 9.95 -36.83 6.71
CA GLY A 240 11.39 -37.12 6.73
C GLY A 240 12.30 -35.99 6.22
N VAL A 241 11.76 -34.79 6.00
CA VAL A 241 12.54 -33.62 5.57
C VAL A 241 12.74 -32.70 6.77
N ASN A 242 14.00 -32.39 7.10
CA ASN A 242 14.33 -31.49 8.20
C ASN A 242 13.65 -30.12 8.00
N PRO A 243 12.97 -29.57 9.04
CA PRO A 243 12.28 -28.30 8.95
C PRO A 243 13.18 -27.15 8.50
N ASP A 244 14.46 -27.16 8.87
CA ASP A 244 15.41 -26.09 8.50
C ASP A 244 15.99 -26.23 7.09
N SER A 245 15.72 -27.35 6.41
CA SER A 245 16.22 -27.58 5.07
C SER A 245 15.53 -26.70 4.02
N ARG A 246 16.26 -26.37 2.94
CA ARG A 246 15.70 -25.67 1.77
C ARG A 246 14.66 -26.51 1.02
N ARG A 247 14.69 -27.84 1.20
CA ARG A 247 13.75 -28.77 0.58
C ARG A 247 12.41 -28.85 1.32
N PHE A 248 12.34 -28.38 2.56
CA PHE A 248 11.11 -28.35 3.34
C PHE A 248 10.11 -27.38 2.71
N VAL A 249 8.97 -27.92 2.30
CA VAL A 249 7.95 -27.23 1.52
C VAL A 249 7.08 -26.40 2.46
N ARG A 250 7.14 -25.08 2.31
CA ARG A 250 6.44 -24.12 3.18
C ARG A 250 5.28 -23.44 2.45
N GLY A 251 4.27 -23.07 3.25
CA GLY A 251 3.32 -22.03 2.91
C GLY A 251 2.10 -22.46 2.08
N VAL A 252 1.46 -21.46 1.48
CA VAL A 252 0.11 -21.55 0.89
C VAL A 252 0.18 -22.21 -0.49
N LEU A 253 -0.75 -23.11 -0.79
CA LEU A 253 -0.83 -23.79 -2.07
C LEU A 253 -1.24 -22.84 -3.21
N HIS A 254 -0.42 -22.75 -4.26
CA HIS A 254 -0.76 -22.05 -5.49
C HIS A 254 -1.80 -22.84 -6.31
N PRO A 255 -2.85 -22.19 -6.87
CA PRO A 255 -3.89 -22.87 -7.62
C PRO A 255 -3.33 -23.52 -8.89
N ASP A 256 -2.48 -22.78 -9.61
CA ASP A 256 -1.89 -23.21 -10.87
C ASP A 256 -0.37 -23.28 -10.78
N PRO A 257 0.21 -24.39 -10.28
CA PRO A 257 1.64 -24.49 -10.09
C PRO A 257 2.42 -24.56 -11.40
N MET A 258 1.81 -25.11 -12.46
CA MET A 258 2.44 -25.22 -13.78
C MET A 258 2.63 -23.86 -14.44
N SER A 259 1.65 -22.96 -14.32
CA SER A 259 1.78 -21.59 -14.82
C SER A 259 2.98 -20.89 -14.18
N VAL A 260 3.14 -20.98 -12.85
CA VAL A 260 4.27 -20.38 -12.15
C VAL A 260 5.61 -20.95 -12.62
N ARG A 261 5.70 -22.27 -12.85
CA ARG A 261 6.93 -22.90 -13.35
C ARG A 261 7.28 -22.48 -14.78
N ILE A 262 6.29 -22.41 -15.67
CA ILE A 262 6.48 -21.96 -17.05
C ILE A 262 6.95 -20.49 -17.05
N SER A 263 6.32 -19.65 -16.25
CA SER A 263 6.72 -18.26 -16.10
C SER A 263 8.14 -18.13 -15.54
N ALA A 264 8.49 -18.91 -14.51
CA ALA A 264 9.83 -18.94 -13.93
C ALA A 264 10.89 -19.36 -14.97
N PHE A 265 10.59 -20.38 -15.78
CA PHE A 265 11.46 -20.85 -16.85
C PHE A 265 11.76 -19.76 -17.87
N PHE A 266 10.74 -19.08 -18.40
CA PHE A 266 10.97 -18.01 -19.38
C PHE A 266 11.67 -16.79 -18.77
N SER A 267 11.45 -16.51 -17.49
CA SER A 267 12.16 -15.44 -16.77
C SER A 267 13.66 -15.72 -16.67
N VAL A 268 14.04 -16.95 -16.30
CA VAL A 268 15.45 -17.34 -16.27
C VAL A 268 16.03 -17.42 -17.68
N LEU A 269 15.27 -17.92 -18.66
CA LEU A 269 15.72 -18.03 -20.05
C LEU A 269 16.08 -16.65 -20.63
N VAL A 270 15.24 -15.63 -20.45
CA VAL A 270 15.52 -14.28 -20.96
C VAL A 270 16.73 -13.66 -20.26
N GLU A 271 16.89 -13.86 -18.94
CA GLU A 271 18.05 -13.36 -18.19
C GLU A 271 19.35 -14.05 -18.64
N LEU A 272 19.33 -15.37 -18.88
CA LEU A 272 20.48 -16.09 -19.41
C LEU A 272 20.82 -15.68 -20.84
N MET A 273 19.82 -15.48 -21.70
CA MET A 273 20.03 -14.98 -23.06
C MET A 273 20.58 -13.55 -23.04
N LEU A 274 20.12 -12.70 -22.13
CA LEU A 274 20.61 -11.33 -21.97
C LEU A 274 22.09 -11.32 -21.59
N VAL A 275 22.47 -12.08 -20.56
CA VAL A 275 23.87 -12.21 -20.13
C VAL A 275 24.72 -12.84 -21.24
N GLY A 276 24.19 -13.86 -21.92
CA GLY A 276 24.85 -14.51 -23.05
C GLY A 276 25.08 -13.56 -24.22
N ASN A 277 24.18 -12.62 -24.50
CA ASN A 277 24.37 -11.60 -25.52
C ASN A 277 25.37 -10.53 -25.07
N LEU A 278 25.27 -10.07 -23.81
CA LEU A 278 26.15 -9.04 -23.24
C LEU A 278 27.63 -9.46 -23.27
N ILE A 279 27.92 -10.75 -22.99
CA ILE A 279 29.28 -11.28 -22.97
C ILE A 279 29.66 -11.91 -24.31
N GLY A 280 28.73 -12.67 -24.91
CA GLY A 280 28.99 -13.48 -26.09
C GLY A 280 29.17 -12.67 -27.38
N ILE A 281 28.38 -11.61 -27.59
CA ILE A 281 28.54 -10.79 -28.82
C ILE A 281 29.90 -10.08 -28.84
N PRO A 282 30.33 -9.35 -27.77
CA PRO A 282 31.67 -8.77 -27.75
C PRO A 282 32.78 -9.80 -27.94
N TRP A 283 32.66 -10.96 -27.29
CA TRP A 283 33.62 -12.05 -27.44
C TRP A 283 33.70 -12.56 -28.89
N LEU A 284 32.56 -12.77 -29.56
CA LEU A 284 32.50 -13.23 -30.93
C LEU A 284 33.09 -12.20 -31.91
N LEU A 285 32.84 -10.91 -31.69
CA LEU A 285 33.41 -9.85 -32.53
C LEU A 285 34.93 -9.75 -32.38
N ILE A 286 35.45 -9.87 -31.16
CA ILE A 286 36.90 -9.92 -30.90
C ILE A 286 37.51 -11.16 -31.57
N HIS A 287 36.84 -12.31 -31.46
CA HIS A 287 37.31 -13.55 -32.09
C HIS A 287 37.27 -13.45 -33.63
N GLU A 288 36.25 -12.86 -34.23
CA GLU A 288 36.19 -12.61 -35.67
C GLU A 288 37.35 -11.72 -36.13
N HIS A 289 37.65 -10.65 -35.37
CA HIS A 289 38.80 -9.79 -35.65
C HIS A 289 40.15 -10.51 -35.58
N LEU A 290 40.33 -11.44 -34.62
CA LEU A 290 41.58 -12.17 -34.42
C LEU A 290 41.75 -13.37 -35.37
N SER A 291 40.68 -14.10 -35.64
CA SER A 291 40.72 -15.37 -36.41
C SER A 291 40.48 -15.19 -37.91
N GLY A 292 39.88 -14.07 -38.32
CA GLY A 292 39.48 -13.81 -39.70
C GLY A 292 38.33 -14.70 -40.20
N ASN A 293 37.78 -15.58 -39.36
CA ASN A 293 36.62 -16.40 -39.69
C ASN A 293 35.34 -15.65 -39.33
N SER A 294 34.35 -15.66 -40.22
CA SER A 294 33.11 -14.92 -39.97
C SER A 294 32.29 -15.59 -38.87
N MET A 295 31.95 -14.81 -37.83
CA MET A 295 31.10 -15.24 -36.72
C MET A 295 29.65 -14.76 -36.85
N PHE A 296 29.28 -14.24 -38.03
CA PHE A 296 27.98 -13.64 -38.33
C PHE A 296 26.78 -14.49 -37.90
N TRP A 297 26.78 -15.79 -38.22
CA TRP A 297 25.67 -16.69 -37.89
C TRP A 297 25.49 -16.91 -36.38
N TRP A 298 26.59 -16.88 -35.61
CA TRP A 298 26.53 -16.98 -34.15
C TRP A 298 25.94 -15.72 -33.52
N VAL A 299 26.31 -14.55 -34.04
CA VAL A 299 25.76 -13.26 -33.59
C VAL A 299 24.26 -13.20 -33.88
N ILE A 300 23.82 -13.56 -35.09
CA ILE A 300 22.40 -13.66 -35.42
C ILE A 300 21.68 -14.66 -34.52
N GLY A 301 22.27 -15.84 -34.30
CA GLY A 301 21.68 -16.86 -33.42
C GLY A 301 21.45 -16.34 -32.00
N LEU A 302 22.44 -15.67 -31.40
CA LEU A 302 22.32 -15.10 -30.05
C LEU A 302 21.28 -13.97 -30.00
N SER A 303 21.30 -13.05 -30.96
CA SER A 303 20.36 -11.92 -30.99
C SER A 303 18.93 -12.36 -31.25
N SER A 304 18.71 -13.29 -32.19
CA SER A 304 17.39 -13.87 -32.46
C SER A 304 16.88 -14.71 -31.29
N GLY A 305 17.77 -15.46 -30.62
CA GLY A 305 17.46 -16.19 -29.39
C GLY A 305 17.01 -15.27 -28.27
N LEU A 306 17.68 -14.12 -28.05
CA LEU A 306 17.27 -13.11 -27.09
C LEU A 306 15.88 -12.56 -27.43
N LEU A 307 15.67 -12.16 -28.69
CA LEU A 307 14.37 -11.64 -29.15
C LEU A 307 13.24 -12.64 -28.90
N LEU A 308 13.43 -13.91 -29.29
CA LEU A 308 12.43 -14.96 -29.09
C LEU A 308 12.17 -15.20 -27.60
N SER A 309 13.22 -15.26 -26.78
CA SER A 309 13.08 -15.44 -25.33
C SER A 309 12.34 -14.28 -24.65
N ALA A 310 12.59 -13.04 -25.10
CA ALA A 310 11.92 -11.85 -24.60
C ALA A 310 10.43 -11.84 -24.96
N LEU A 311 10.07 -12.25 -26.18
CA LEU A 311 8.67 -12.42 -26.58
C LEU A 311 7.99 -13.50 -25.72
N CYS A 312 8.62 -14.67 -25.57
CA CYS A 312 8.08 -15.74 -24.73
C CYS A 312 7.89 -15.28 -23.27
N TYR A 313 8.82 -14.50 -22.74
CA TYR A 313 8.71 -13.91 -21.41
C TYR A 313 7.55 -12.89 -21.31
N ALA A 314 7.34 -12.05 -22.33
CA ALA A 314 6.22 -11.12 -22.36
C ALA A 314 4.85 -11.82 -22.35
N PHE A 315 4.69 -12.90 -23.13
CA PHE A 315 3.43 -13.65 -23.21
C PHE A 315 3.20 -14.58 -22.00
N TRP A 316 4.22 -15.34 -21.58
CA TRP A 316 4.08 -16.38 -20.55
C TRP A 316 4.79 -16.05 -19.24
N GLY A 317 5.95 -15.39 -19.29
CA GLY A 317 6.76 -15.02 -18.12
C GLY A 317 6.06 -14.09 -17.13
N ILE A 318 5.32 -13.11 -17.62
CA ILE A 318 4.68 -12.07 -16.80
C ILE A 318 3.35 -12.53 -16.16
N SER A 319 2.82 -13.70 -16.57
CA SER A 319 1.48 -14.16 -16.19
C SER A 319 1.34 -14.63 -14.74
N ALA A 320 2.41 -15.14 -14.11
CA ALA A 320 2.35 -15.70 -12.76
C ALA A 320 2.05 -14.64 -11.68
N ARG A 321 0.95 -14.82 -10.94
CA ARG A 321 0.52 -13.93 -9.84
C ARG A 321 0.66 -14.61 -8.48
N CYS A 322 0.84 -13.83 -7.42
CA CYS A 322 0.73 -14.37 -6.06
C CYS A 322 -0.74 -14.67 -5.73
N ARG A 323 -1.02 -15.80 -5.06
CA ARG A 323 -2.35 -16.05 -4.50
C ARG A 323 -2.71 -15.11 -3.34
N VAL A 324 -1.73 -14.64 -2.58
CA VAL A 324 -1.98 -13.84 -1.37
C VAL A 324 -2.13 -12.36 -1.71
N CYS A 325 -1.13 -11.77 -2.37
CA CYS A 325 -1.14 -10.34 -2.70
C CYS A 325 -1.52 -10.01 -4.15
N GLY A 326 -1.79 -11.00 -5.01
CA GLY A 326 -2.16 -10.79 -6.42
C GLY A 326 -1.02 -10.29 -7.33
N GLN A 327 0.14 -9.92 -6.77
CA GLN A 327 1.22 -9.29 -7.54
C GLN A 327 1.91 -10.27 -8.50
N ARG A 328 2.29 -9.76 -9.68
CA ARG A 328 3.04 -10.51 -10.70
C ARG A 328 4.45 -10.83 -10.20
N GLN A 329 4.79 -12.11 -10.07
CA GLN A 329 5.99 -12.56 -9.37
C GLN A 329 7.28 -12.21 -10.10
N PHE A 330 7.29 -12.43 -11.41
CA PHE A 330 8.50 -12.26 -12.21
C PHE A 330 8.53 -10.93 -12.97
N ALA A 331 7.53 -10.06 -12.79
CA ALA A 331 7.52 -8.76 -13.43
C ALA A 331 8.42 -7.76 -12.68
N PRO A 332 9.27 -6.99 -13.37
CA PRO A 332 10.02 -5.90 -12.75
C PRO A 332 9.04 -4.83 -12.28
N LYS A 333 9.12 -4.46 -11.00
CA LYS A 333 8.33 -3.38 -10.40
C LYS A 333 9.19 -2.61 -9.41
N LYS A 334 9.09 -1.27 -9.49
CA LYS A 334 9.66 -0.33 -8.53
C LYS A 334 8.79 -0.33 -7.27
N CYS A 335 9.03 -1.26 -6.36
CA CYS A 335 8.41 -1.25 -5.05
C CYS A 335 9.30 -1.97 -4.05
N LEU A 336 9.09 -1.68 -2.77
CA LEU A 336 9.81 -2.31 -1.67
C LEU A 336 9.60 -3.83 -1.72
N LYS A 337 10.69 -4.58 -1.73
CA LYS A 337 10.68 -6.05 -1.70
C LYS A 337 10.79 -6.51 -0.26
N ASN A 338 10.19 -7.66 0.03
CA ASN A 338 10.24 -8.23 1.37
C ASN A 338 11.66 -8.75 1.70
N LYS A 339 12.12 -8.56 2.93
CA LYS A 339 13.43 -9.05 3.43
C LYS A 339 13.61 -10.57 3.31
N LYS A 340 12.51 -11.35 3.30
CA LYS A 340 12.53 -12.82 3.15
C LYS A 340 12.66 -13.28 1.69
N ALA A 341 12.56 -12.38 0.72
CA ALA A 341 12.68 -12.72 -0.69
C ALA A 341 14.12 -13.12 -1.04
N HIS A 342 14.28 -14.06 -1.98
CA HIS A 342 15.61 -14.41 -2.46
C HIS A 342 16.20 -13.23 -3.23
N HIS A 343 17.41 -12.81 -2.86
CA HIS A 343 18.08 -11.64 -3.41
C HIS A 343 19.53 -11.97 -3.74
N ILE A 344 20.00 -11.51 -4.89
CA ILE A 344 21.42 -11.47 -5.25
C ILE A 344 21.76 -10.01 -5.59
N PRO A 345 22.77 -9.39 -4.97
CA PRO A 345 23.05 -7.94 -5.09
C PRO A 345 23.16 -7.40 -6.53
N VAL A 346 23.65 -8.22 -7.46
CA VAL A 346 23.87 -7.81 -8.86
C VAL A 346 22.67 -8.16 -9.76
N ILE A 347 22.00 -9.28 -9.48
CA ILE A 347 20.96 -9.85 -10.36
C ILE A 347 19.55 -9.44 -9.90
N GLY A 348 19.41 -9.00 -8.65
CA GLY A 348 18.15 -8.62 -8.04
C GLY A 348 17.39 -9.81 -7.46
N TYR A 349 16.06 -9.73 -7.52
CA TYR A 349 15.13 -10.67 -6.85
C TYR A 349 14.48 -11.69 -7.79
N ILE A 350 14.37 -11.36 -9.08
CA ILE A 350 13.60 -12.15 -10.06
C ILE A 350 14.32 -13.47 -10.35
N PHE A 351 15.55 -13.41 -10.86
CA PHE A 351 16.38 -14.58 -11.15
C PHE A 351 16.45 -15.60 -9.99
N PRO A 352 16.89 -15.24 -8.77
CA PRO A 352 17.03 -16.24 -7.71
C PRO A 352 15.68 -16.83 -7.29
N THR A 353 14.60 -16.05 -7.33
CA THR A 353 13.25 -16.54 -7.00
C THR A 353 12.73 -17.47 -8.09
N ALA A 354 12.93 -17.14 -9.36
CA ALA A 354 12.54 -17.97 -10.50
C ALA A 354 13.34 -19.28 -10.52
N LEU A 355 14.64 -19.22 -10.27
CA LEU A 355 15.50 -20.40 -10.14
C LEU A 355 15.06 -21.29 -8.98
N HIS A 356 14.73 -20.71 -7.82
CA HIS A 356 14.20 -21.47 -6.69
C HIS A 356 12.83 -22.11 -7.03
N ALA A 357 11.93 -21.38 -7.68
CA ALA A 357 10.62 -21.91 -8.10
C ALA A 357 10.70 -23.04 -9.14
N MET A 358 11.76 -23.08 -9.96
CA MET A 358 12.00 -24.18 -10.89
C MET A 358 12.54 -25.44 -10.21
N PHE A 359 13.54 -25.30 -9.33
CA PHE A 359 14.22 -26.44 -8.71
C PHE A 359 13.51 -26.95 -7.45
N PHE A 360 12.80 -26.09 -6.74
CA PHE A 360 12.12 -26.41 -5.50
C PHE A 360 10.60 -26.35 -5.67
N LYS A 361 9.89 -27.10 -4.83
CA LYS A 361 8.43 -27.17 -4.86
C LYS A 361 7.76 -25.97 -4.18
N TRP A 362 8.51 -24.92 -3.86
CA TRP A 362 8.04 -23.73 -3.16
C TRP A 362 9.00 -22.55 -3.35
N PHE A 363 8.53 -21.34 -3.11
CA PHE A 363 9.33 -20.11 -3.13
C PHE A 363 8.69 -19.02 -2.25
N TYR A 364 9.45 -17.98 -1.89
CA TYR A 364 8.90 -16.80 -1.23
C TYR A 364 8.45 -15.75 -2.26
N CYS A 365 7.25 -15.22 -2.09
CA CYS A 365 6.78 -14.09 -2.87
C CYS A 365 7.69 -12.87 -2.61
N THR A 366 8.20 -12.25 -3.67
CA THR A 366 9.13 -11.09 -3.56
C THR A 366 8.47 -9.86 -2.93
N TYR A 367 7.14 -9.79 -2.92
CA TYR A 367 6.36 -8.65 -2.45
C TYR A 367 5.85 -8.85 -1.01
N CYS A 368 4.98 -9.85 -0.78
CA CYS A 368 4.40 -10.08 0.56
C CYS A 368 5.25 -10.98 1.46
N GLY A 369 6.30 -11.63 0.95
CA GLY A 369 7.13 -12.55 1.73
C GLY A 369 6.44 -13.86 2.13
N THR A 370 5.20 -14.09 1.69
CA THR A 370 4.53 -15.37 1.95
C THR A 370 5.22 -16.50 1.19
N ALA A 371 5.45 -17.62 1.86
CA ALA A 371 5.88 -18.85 1.20
C ALA A 371 4.71 -19.42 0.36
N VAL A 372 4.99 -19.73 -0.89
CA VAL A 372 4.03 -20.28 -1.86
C VAL A 372 4.50 -21.67 -2.28
N ARG A 373 3.62 -22.66 -2.11
CA ARG A 373 3.84 -24.06 -2.49
C ARG A 373 3.30 -24.33 -3.90
N LEU A 374 4.09 -25.05 -4.69
CA LEU A 374 3.83 -25.40 -6.10
C LEU A 374 3.45 -26.88 -6.31
N LYS A 375 3.21 -27.67 -5.25
CA LYS A 375 2.76 -29.05 -5.38
C LYS A 375 1.78 -29.38 -4.26
N LYS A 376 0.76 -30.18 -4.56
CA LYS A 376 -0.08 -30.79 -3.52
C LYS A 376 0.70 -31.86 -2.77
#